data_AF-A0A0L0DLJ7-F1
#
_entry.id   AF-A0A0L0DLJ7-F1
#
_cell.length_a   1.000
_cell.length_b   1.000
_cell.length_c   1.000
_cell.angle_alpha   90.00
_cell.angle_beta   90.00
_cell.angle_gamma   90.00
#
_symmetry.space_group_name_H-M   'P 1'
#
loop_
_entity.id
_entity.type
_entity.pdbx_description
1 polymer ?
#
loop_
_entity_poly.entity_id
_entity_poly.type
_entity_poly.pdbx_seq_one_letter_code
_entity_poly.pdbx_strand_id
1 'polypeptide(L)'
;MSADEQKVAVVVVGGGPTALSVVARIIEPYPDHLTERDHNTLLTAVRKTGKQRPGQKRKDDVPPVESLLPHVAVIDASDDKWMTRWNRYFEAFRIPMLRSPVFHHPDPRDGLALRTYAKSCGRDAELTPIDSFFDNKRAYKVKSRRGQTQQWNNEVHRQNFLLPSSRLFSSFCSSVVDSYGIGDLVRHATVVDVRPIVDDATGAVVKYAVDMAPAGGDCDEVKTIITTALVLAIGLTNHLSIPEFVASLQPGAYPAGRIQHAYEVHFDALPDDGSGSQAPLRAGGRRLVFERASNVLIVGGGLTGAHIANLALASGVKHVTLVTRSFILTRQFDVPIDWVGTFKAANMAALLTLSPDERLDEIHSVRAGGSIPPRYVAALKAATAEERLTLVENATVASLAYDADADAFAGTLEPSKADREPSYGESGPVFDDIHSVILATGADEDIGAEPFLASLLASPALDLPIERGFPVLSPELQWGRDTNVFVCGGYAALELGPWSHNLSGSRSSSKRVAPALRRLLHTTIAPPVADADGGAYSDEDSDSSSSSSSDAFVASNPYALLDLE
;
A
#
# COMPACT_ATOMS: atom_id res chain seq x y z
N MET A 1 -16.68 -14.79 30.62
CA MET A 1 -16.87 -14.44 29.20
C MET A 1 -18.09 -13.55 29.17
N SER A 2 -17.90 -12.27 28.84
CA SER A 2 -18.99 -11.29 28.77
C SER A 2 -19.80 -11.52 27.48
N ALA A 3 -21.02 -11.00 27.42
CA ALA A 3 -21.96 -11.23 26.32
C ALA A 3 -21.57 -10.58 24.96
N ASP A 4 -20.42 -9.89 24.86
CA ASP A 4 -20.04 -9.08 23.69
C ASP A 4 -18.79 -9.58 22.91
N GLU A 5 -18.34 -10.82 23.18
CA GLU A 5 -17.16 -11.42 22.54
C GLU A 5 -17.52 -12.11 21.21
N GLN A 6 -17.14 -11.52 20.06
CA GLN A 6 -17.33 -12.14 18.75
C GLN A 6 -16.09 -12.95 18.33
N LYS A 7 -16.29 -14.15 17.75
CA LYS A 7 -15.21 -15.02 17.25
C LYS A 7 -15.20 -15.03 15.73
N VAL A 8 -14.03 -14.79 15.13
CA VAL A 8 -13.79 -14.79 13.68
C VAL A 8 -12.45 -15.50 13.43
N ALA A 9 -12.20 -16.12 12.28
CA ALA A 9 -10.92 -16.81 12.05
C ALA A 9 -9.80 -15.84 11.66
N VAL A 10 -10.13 -14.86 10.82
CA VAL A 10 -9.20 -13.86 10.27
C VAL A 10 -9.75 -12.45 10.48
N VAL A 11 -8.96 -11.58 11.10
CA VAL A 11 -9.23 -10.14 11.16
C VAL A 11 -8.21 -9.40 10.32
N VAL A 12 -8.69 -8.54 9.41
CA VAL A 12 -7.87 -7.64 8.60
C VAL A 12 -8.04 -6.22 9.14
N VAL A 13 -6.93 -5.56 9.51
CA VAL A 13 -6.94 -4.17 9.96
C VAL A 13 -6.61 -3.26 8.78
N GLY A 14 -7.57 -2.39 8.42
CA GLY A 14 -7.57 -1.53 7.25
C GLY A 14 -8.43 -2.09 6.11
N GLY A 15 -9.24 -1.23 5.48
CA GLY A 15 -10.16 -1.49 4.37
C GLY A 15 -9.69 -0.90 3.04
N GLY A 16 -8.39 -0.66 2.89
CA GLY A 16 -7.77 -0.11 1.68
C GLY A 16 -7.54 -1.15 0.54
N PRO A 17 -6.82 -0.76 -0.53
CA PRO A 17 -6.61 -1.62 -1.70
C PRO A 17 -5.81 -2.89 -1.41
N THR A 18 -4.92 -2.84 -0.41
CA THR A 18 -4.17 -4.01 0.05
C THR A 18 -5.10 -5.04 0.69
N ALA A 19 -5.97 -4.62 1.61
CA ALA A 19 -6.94 -5.49 2.24
C ALA A 19 -7.94 -6.06 1.22
N LEU A 20 -8.43 -5.22 0.30
CA LEU A 20 -9.32 -5.67 -0.78
C LEU A 20 -8.64 -6.75 -1.64
N SER A 21 -7.36 -6.56 -2.00
CA SER A 21 -6.57 -7.57 -2.72
C SER A 21 -6.46 -8.88 -1.94
N VAL A 22 -6.18 -8.80 -0.63
CA VAL A 22 -6.02 -9.96 0.25
C VAL A 22 -7.33 -10.72 0.38
N VAL A 23 -8.43 -10.05 0.74
CA VAL A 23 -9.73 -10.69 0.97
C VAL A 23 -10.30 -11.28 -0.31
N ALA A 24 -10.32 -10.51 -1.41
CA ALA A 24 -10.78 -11.02 -2.70
C ALA A 24 -9.97 -12.25 -3.12
N ARG A 25 -8.65 -12.24 -2.90
CA ARG A 25 -7.79 -13.38 -3.21
C ARG A 25 -8.04 -14.57 -2.30
N ILE A 26 -8.23 -14.41 -0.99
CA ILE A 26 -8.48 -15.56 -0.11
C ILE A 26 -9.76 -16.28 -0.53
N ILE A 27 -10.77 -15.53 -0.95
CA ILE A 27 -12.09 -16.02 -1.33
C ILE A 27 -12.09 -16.65 -2.74
N GLU A 28 -11.40 -16.06 -3.72
CA GLU A 28 -11.38 -16.57 -5.09
C GLU A 28 -10.88 -18.02 -5.17
N PRO A 29 -11.67 -19.03 -5.55
CA PRO A 29 -11.23 -20.43 -5.54
C PRO A 29 -9.93 -20.69 -6.33
N TYR A 30 -9.79 -20.06 -7.49
CA TYR A 30 -8.70 -20.28 -8.44
C TYR A 30 -8.00 -18.96 -8.79
N PRO A 31 -7.28 -18.34 -7.84
CA PRO A 31 -6.65 -17.06 -8.08
C PRO A 31 -5.50 -17.25 -9.07
N ASP A 32 -5.13 -16.19 -9.77
CA ASP A 32 -4.03 -16.27 -10.73
C ASP A 32 -2.74 -16.75 -10.07
N HIS A 33 -2.02 -17.67 -10.70
CA HIS A 33 -0.66 -18.02 -10.27
C HIS A 33 0.39 -17.28 -11.12
N LEU A 34 -0.07 -16.52 -12.12
CA LEU A 34 0.79 -15.84 -13.08
C LEU A 34 1.57 -14.73 -12.39
N THR A 35 2.89 -14.78 -12.50
CA THR A 35 3.75 -13.62 -12.22
C THR A 35 3.55 -12.54 -13.30
N GLU A 36 3.99 -11.30 -13.07
CA GLU A 36 3.99 -10.25 -14.12
C GLU A 36 4.79 -10.69 -15.37
N ARG A 37 5.81 -11.56 -15.19
CA ARG A 37 6.59 -12.18 -16.27
C ARG A 37 5.78 -13.22 -17.03
N ASP A 38 5.03 -14.07 -16.33
CA ASP A 38 4.16 -15.07 -16.97
C ASP A 38 3.03 -14.40 -17.73
N HIS A 39 2.53 -13.27 -17.24
CA HIS A 39 1.52 -12.46 -17.94
C HIS A 39 2.02 -11.98 -19.31
N ASN A 40 3.20 -11.36 -19.38
CA ASN A 40 3.80 -10.90 -20.65
C ASN A 40 4.14 -12.06 -21.60
N THR A 41 4.58 -13.20 -21.05
CA THR A 41 4.93 -14.40 -21.82
C THR A 41 3.68 -15.09 -22.38
N LEU A 42 2.61 -15.17 -21.59
CA LEU A 42 1.34 -15.80 -21.94
C LEU A 42 0.58 -14.98 -23.00
N LEU A 43 0.64 -13.65 -22.96
CA LEU A 43 0.11 -12.80 -24.04
C LEU A 43 0.83 -13.03 -25.37
N THR A 44 2.15 -13.25 -25.32
CA THR A 44 2.94 -13.57 -26.52
C THR A 44 2.59 -14.96 -27.07
N ALA A 45 2.33 -15.92 -26.19
CA ALA A 45 1.93 -17.28 -26.56
C ALA A 45 0.48 -17.35 -27.12
N VAL A 46 -0.47 -16.66 -26.49
CA VAL A 46 -1.88 -16.59 -26.93
C VAL A 46 -1.99 -15.95 -28.32
N ARG A 47 -1.21 -14.90 -28.59
CA ARG A 47 -1.13 -14.26 -29.92
C ARG A 47 -0.53 -15.16 -31.00
N LYS A 48 0.44 -16.01 -30.66
CA LYS A 48 1.13 -16.89 -31.62
C LYS A 48 0.41 -18.20 -31.90
N THR A 49 -0.38 -18.69 -30.96
CA THR A 49 -0.90 -20.08 -31.03
C THR A 49 -2.42 -20.18 -31.03
N GLY A 50 -3.17 -19.11 -30.68
CA GLY A 50 -4.64 -19.13 -30.64
C GLY A 50 -5.24 -20.13 -29.64
N LYS A 51 -4.42 -20.82 -28.84
CA LYS A 51 -4.88 -21.86 -27.91
C LYS A 51 -5.21 -21.26 -26.55
N GLN A 52 -6.40 -21.58 -26.04
CA GLN A 52 -6.78 -21.34 -24.65
C GLN A 52 -5.98 -22.24 -23.69
N ARG A 53 -5.95 -21.81 -22.41
CA ARG A 53 -5.18 -22.38 -21.29
C ARG A 53 -5.23 -23.93 -21.22
N PRO A 54 -4.13 -24.61 -20.79
CA PRO A 54 -4.20 -26.01 -20.38
C PRO A 54 -4.78 -26.13 -18.97
N GLY A 55 -5.83 -26.95 -18.83
CA GLY A 55 -6.25 -27.72 -17.64
C GLY A 55 -6.32 -27.03 -16.28
N GLN A 56 -7.52 -26.58 -15.88
CA GLN A 56 -7.89 -26.37 -14.48
C GLN A 56 -7.79 -27.71 -13.71
N LYS A 57 -7.04 -27.73 -12.59
CA LYS A 57 -7.09 -28.85 -11.63
C LYS A 57 -8.43 -28.85 -10.86
N ARG A 58 -8.82 -30.04 -10.39
CA ARG A 58 -10.16 -30.49 -9.94
C ARG A 58 -10.95 -29.57 -8.98
N LYS A 59 -12.27 -29.78 -9.02
CA LYS A 59 -13.35 -28.99 -8.40
C LYS A 59 -13.62 -29.32 -6.92
N ASP A 60 -12.86 -30.23 -6.32
CA ASP A 60 -13.41 -31.05 -5.23
C ASP A 60 -12.89 -30.73 -3.80
N ASP A 61 -11.97 -29.77 -3.61
CA ASP A 61 -11.40 -29.45 -2.28
C ASP A 61 -11.53 -27.97 -1.84
N VAL A 62 -12.24 -27.12 -2.61
CA VAL A 62 -12.37 -25.68 -2.27
C VAL A 62 -13.75 -25.42 -1.64
N PRO A 63 -13.82 -24.94 -0.38
CA PRO A 63 -15.08 -24.62 0.27
C PRO A 63 -15.80 -23.53 -0.52
N PRO A 64 -17.15 -23.55 -0.55
CA PRO A 64 -17.93 -22.49 -1.18
C PRO A 64 -17.52 -21.12 -0.64
N VAL A 65 -17.43 -20.12 -1.52
CA VAL A 65 -17.07 -18.73 -1.16
C VAL A 65 -17.89 -18.23 0.02
N GLU A 66 -19.19 -18.52 0.01
CA GLU A 66 -20.18 -18.10 1.00
C GLU A 66 -19.90 -18.71 2.38
N SER A 67 -19.22 -19.86 2.44
CA SER A 67 -18.83 -20.49 3.70
C SER A 67 -17.60 -19.84 4.35
N LEU A 68 -16.79 -19.09 3.59
CA LEU A 68 -15.62 -18.40 4.11
C LEU A 68 -15.95 -17.03 4.73
N LEU A 69 -16.97 -16.34 4.20
CA LEU A 69 -17.32 -14.96 4.58
C LEU A 69 -17.57 -14.77 6.08
N PRO A 70 -18.31 -15.66 6.79
CA PRO A 70 -18.56 -15.48 8.23
C PRO A 70 -17.30 -15.56 9.10
N HIS A 71 -16.19 -16.06 8.55
CA HIS A 71 -14.92 -16.26 9.25
C HIS A 71 -13.87 -15.19 8.94
N VAL A 72 -14.25 -14.14 8.21
CA VAL A 72 -13.39 -12.99 7.90
C VAL A 72 -14.07 -11.70 8.38
N ALA A 73 -13.31 -10.83 9.03
CA ALA A 73 -13.76 -9.47 9.37
C ALA A 73 -12.70 -8.46 8.96
N VAL A 74 -13.12 -7.29 8.49
CA VAL A 74 -12.25 -6.18 8.11
C VAL A 74 -12.62 -4.99 8.98
N ILE A 75 -11.64 -4.42 9.67
CA ILE A 75 -11.86 -3.28 10.58
C ILE A 75 -11.20 -2.06 9.96
N ASP A 76 -11.98 -1.02 9.64
CA ASP A 76 -11.46 0.24 9.11
C ASP A 76 -11.99 1.43 9.92
N ALA A 77 -11.06 2.31 10.32
CA ALA A 77 -11.38 3.48 11.13
C ALA A 77 -12.06 4.61 10.34
N SER A 78 -12.16 4.48 9.01
CA SER A 78 -12.60 5.57 8.14
C SER A 78 -14.08 5.46 7.74
N ASP A 79 -14.59 4.24 7.57
CA ASP A 79 -15.98 3.97 7.12
C ASP A 79 -16.32 2.47 7.23
N ASP A 80 -17.57 2.10 6.99
CA ASP A 80 -18.01 0.70 6.81
C ASP A 80 -17.91 0.26 5.34
N LYS A 81 -17.34 1.10 4.48
CA LYS A 81 -17.12 0.81 3.06
C LYS A 81 -15.65 0.63 2.72
N TRP A 82 -15.39 -0.30 1.81
CA TRP A 82 -14.10 -0.49 1.18
C TRP A 82 -13.56 0.78 0.52
N MET A 83 -12.24 0.91 0.50
CA MET A 83 -11.50 1.96 -0.22
C MET A 83 -11.79 3.39 0.26
N THR A 84 -12.52 3.61 1.36
CA THR A 84 -13.00 4.94 1.71
C THR A 84 -11.89 5.97 1.91
N ARG A 85 -10.89 5.70 2.75
CA ARG A 85 -9.74 6.62 2.93
C ARG A 85 -9.00 6.89 1.63
N TRP A 86 -8.85 5.87 0.79
CA TRP A 86 -8.17 6.00 -0.50
C TRP A 86 -8.98 6.88 -1.47
N ASN A 87 -10.28 6.63 -1.62
CA ASN A 87 -11.19 7.41 -2.47
C ASN A 87 -11.23 8.87 -2.02
N ARG A 88 -11.32 9.08 -0.70
CA ARG A 88 -11.20 10.37 -0.04
C ARG A 88 -9.92 11.07 -0.50
N TYR A 89 -8.72 10.57 -0.24
CA TYR A 89 -7.48 11.25 -0.70
C TYR A 89 -7.43 11.58 -2.20
N PHE A 90 -7.91 10.67 -3.05
CA PHE A 90 -7.96 10.91 -4.49
C PHE A 90 -8.89 12.08 -4.86
N GLU A 91 -10.01 12.22 -4.16
CA GLU A 91 -10.94 13.34 -4.31
C GLU A 91 -10.33 14.67 -3.78
N ALA A 92 -9.73 14.67 -2.59
CA ALA A 92 -9.16 15.87 -1.95
C ALA A 92 -8.13 16.50 -2.85
N PHE A 93 -7.17 15.70 -3.30
CA PHE A 93 -6.06 16.18 -4.11
C PHE A 93 -6.44 16.29 -5.59
N ARG A 94 -7.71 16.03 -5.93
CA ARG A 94 -8.25 15.98 -7.31
C ARG A 94 -7.35 15.19 -8.25
N ILE A 95 -6.91 14.02 -7.82
CA ILE A 95 -6.02 13.16 -8.61
C ILE A 95 -6.84 12.61 -9.80
N PRO A 96 -6.50 12.96 -11.05
CA PRO A 96 -7.32 12.58 -12.19
C PRO A 96 -7.14 11.11 -12.60
N MET A 97 -5.94 10.56 -12.39
CA MET A 97 -5.61 9.20 -12.75
C MET A 97 -4.47 8.64 -11.91
N LEU A 98 -4.42 7.32 -11.82
CA LEU A 98 -3.41 6.59 -11.07
C LEU A 98 -2.01 6.77 -11.69
N ARG A 99 -1.00 6.56 -10.85
CA ARG A 99 0.40 6.35 -11.28
C ARG A 99 0.68 4.88 -11.60
N SER A 100 -0.05 3.97 -10.96
CA SER A 100 0.03 2.53 -11.20
C SER A 100 -0.69 2.15 -12.51
N PRO A 101 -0.07 1.29 -13.34
CA PRO A 101 -0.70 0.76 -14.53
C PRO A 101 -1.92 -0.13 -14.27
N VAL A 102 -2.72 -0.35 -15.32
CA VAL A 102 -3.98 -1.13 -15.28
C VAL A 102 -3.86 -2.55 -14.73
N PHE A 103 -2.67 -3.17 -14.71
CA PHE A 103 -2.45 -4.51 -14.16
C PHE A 103 -2.15 -4.51 -12.65
N HIS A 104 -2.01 -3.35 -12.03
CA HIS A 104 -1.90 -3.19 -10.58
C HIS A 104 -3.28 -2.91 -10.00
N HIS A 105 -4.02 -3.98 -9.72
CA HIS A 105 -5.41 -3.93 -9.26
C HIS A 105 -5.72 -5.08 -8.30
N PRO A 106 -6.82 -5.01 -7.51
CA PRO A 106 -7.11 -6.00 -6.47
C PRO A 106 -7.70 -7.33 -6.96
N ASP A 107 -8.35 -7.38 -8.14
CA ASP A 107 -8.94 -8.63 -8.63
C ASP A 107 -7.88 -9.76 -8.81
N PRO A 108 -8.06 -10.91 -8.16
CA PRO A 108 -7.12 -12.02 -8.23
C PRO A 108 -7.24 -12.92 -9.48
N ARG A 109 -8.29 -12.80 -10.32
CA ARG A 109 -8.57 -13.78 -11.40
C ARG A 109 -7.66 -13.65 -12.61
N ASP A 110 -7.38 -12.42 -13.01
CA ASP A 110 -6.63 -12.12 -14.23
C ASP A 110 -5.91 -10.77 -14.10
N GLY A 111 -4.71 -10.66 -14.69
CA GLY A 111 -3.96 -9.41 -14.79
C GLY A 111 -4.59 -8.36 -15.70
N LEU A 112 -5.56 -8.75 -16.55
CA LEU A 112 -6.29 -7.85 -17.45
C LEU A 112 -7.65 -7.40 -16.91
N ALA A 113 -8.05 -7.83 -15.71
CA ALA A 113 -9.43 -7.66 -15.23
C ALA A 113 -9.92 -6.21 -15.31
N LEU A 114 -9.11 -5.25 -14.88
CA LEU A 114 -9.45 -3.82 -14.96
C LEU A 114 -9.60 -3.31 -16.41
N ARG A 115 -8.76 -3.77 -17.33
CA ARG A 115 -8.86 -3.40 -18.75
C ARG A 115 -10.10 -4.01 -19.40
N THR A 116 -10.39 -5.27 -19.08
CA THR A 116 -11.60 -5.96 -19.55
C THR A 116 -12.85 -5.25 -19.03
N TYR A 117 -12.86 -4.88 -17.75
CA TYR A 117 -13.93 -4.10 -17.12
C TYR A 117 -14.14 -2.74 -17.81
N ALA A 118 -13.05 -1.99 -18.05
CA ALA A 118 -13.12 -0.72 -18.75
C ALA A 118 -13.77 -0.87 -20.13
N LYS A 119 -13.39 -1.90 -20.88
CA LYS A 119 -13.97 -2.20 -22.19
C LYS A 119 -15.43 -2.63 -22.11
N SER A 120 -15.80 -3.50 -21.16
CA SER A 120 -17.18 -3.97 -21.01
C SER A 120 -18.15 -2.85 -20.61
N CYS A 121 -17.65 -1.83 -19.91
CA CYS A 121 -18.44 -0.66 -19.53
C CYS A 121 -18.37 0.49 -20.54
N GLY A 122 -17.64 0.36 -21.66
CA GLY A 122 -17.46 1.45 -22.64
C GLY A 122 -16.65 2.63 -22.11
N ARG A 123 -15.75 2.40 -21.16
CA ARG A 123 -14.91 3.39 -20.47
C ARG A 123 -13.42 3.26 -20.81
N ASP A 124 -13.09 2.67 -21.95
CA ASP A 124 -11.72 2.48 -22.42
C ASP A 124 -10.98 3.81 -22.67
N ALA A 125 -11.70 4.89 -22.98
CA ALA A 125 -11.15 6.24 -23.10
C ALA A 125 -10.58 6.81 -21.78
N GLU A 126 -10.89 6.20 -20.63
CA GLU A 126 -10.32 6.56 -19.32
C GLU A 126 -8.97 5.87 -19.04
N LEU A 127 -8.46 5.08 -20.00
CA LEU A 127 -7.13 4.46 -19.95
C LEU A 127 -6.13 5.33 -20.72
N THR A 128 -5.26 6.02 -19.98
CA THR A 128 -4.27 6.93 -20.56
C THR A 128 -2.95 6.21 -20.86
N PRO A 129 -2.47 6.17 -22.11
CA PRO A 129 -1.14 5.67 -22.42
C PRO A 129 -0.04 6.54 -21.82
N ILE A 130 1.09 5.95 -21.48
CA ILE A 130 2.28 6.68 -21.02
C ILE A 130 3.24 6.88 -22.20
N ASP A 131 2.78 7.52 -23.27
CA ASP A 131 3.53 7.62 -24.53
C ASP A 131 4.85 8.38 -24.38
N SER A 132 4.89 9.40 -23.51
CA SER A 132 6.12 10.15 -23.21
C SER A 132 7.20 9.32 -22.54
N PHE A 133 6.86 8.16 -21.98
CA PHE A 133 7.82 7.25 -21.33
C PHE A 133 8.39 6.21 -22.31
N PHE A 134 7.56 5.73 -23.25
CA PHE A 134 7.99 4.80 -24.28
C PHE A 134 8.30 5.57 -25.56
N ASP A 135 9.50 6.15 -25.65
CA ASP A 135 10.10 6.75 -26.86
C ASP A 135 9.49 6.14 -28.14
N ASN A 136 9.11 6.95 -29.15
CA ASN A 136 8.52 6.52 -30.44
C ASN A 136 9.31 5.46 -31.24
N LYS A 137 10.44 4.99 -30.71
CA LYS A 137 11.20 3.85 -31.18
C LYS A 137 10.36 2.56 -31.04
N ARG A 138 10.64 1.57 -31.90
CA ARG A 138 10.02 0.23 -31.85
C ARG A 138 10.50 -0.62 -30.66
N ALA A 139 11.63 -0.25 -30.08
CA ALA A 139 12.20 -0.92 -28.93
C ALA A 139 13.02 0.05 -28.06
N TYR A 140 12.96 -0.14 -26.75
CA TYR A 140 13.79 0.57 -25.77
C TYR A 140 14.74 -0.41 -25.07
N LYS A 141 15.97 0.04 -24.79
CA LYS A 141 16.98 -0.75 -24.07
C LYS A 141 16.89 -0.43 -22.58
N VAL A 142 16.39 -1.38 -21.79
CA VAL A 142 16.44 -1.28 -20.34
C VAL A 142 17.79 -1.84 -19.89
N LYS A 143 18.56 -1.02 -19.17
CA LYS A 143 19.80 -1.45 -18.52
C LYS A 143 19.49 -1.74 -17.06
N SER A 144 19.87 -2.91 -16.57
CA SER A 144 19.87 -3.20 -15.14
C SER A 144 21.00 -2.42 -14.47
N ARG A 145 20.88 -2.23 -13.15
CA ARG A 145 21.96 -1.66 -12.32
C ARG A 145 23.28 -2.46 -12.42
N ARG A 146 23.20 -3.74 -12.81
CA ARG A 146 24.33 -4.66 -13.01
C ARG A 146 24.89 -4.65 -14.45
N GLY A 147 24.50 -3.68 -15.27
CA GLY A 147 25.03 -3.50 -16.63
C GLY A 147 24.42 -4.42 -17.70
N GLN A 148 23.51 -5.33 -17.32
CA GLN A 148 22.80 -6.16 -18.29
C GLN A 148 21.81 -5.32 -19.09
N THR A 149 21.80 -5.48 -20.40
CA THR A 149 20.90 -4.74 -21.29
C THR A 149 19.88 -5.67 -21.90
N GLN A 150 18.59 -5.35 -21.80
CA GLN A 150 17.53 -6.07 -22.48
C GLN A 150 16.72 -5.13 -23.38
N GLN A 151 16.34 -5.65 -24.55
CA GLN A 151 15.48 -4.95 -25.48
C GLN A 151 14.02 -5.28 -25.20
N TRP A 152 13.21 -4.25 -24.94
CA TRP A 152 11.77 -4.38 -24.73
C TRP A 152 11.03 -4.07 -26.02
N ASN A 153 9.99 -4.87 -26.34
CA ASN A 153 9.11 -4.58 -27.46
C ASN A 153 8.08 -3.53 -27.04
N ASN A 154 8.22 -2.30 -27.54
CA ASN A 154 7.42 -1.17 -27.10
C ASN A 154 5.93 -1.37 -27.36
N GLU A 155 5.52 -2.13 -28.38
CA GLU A 155 4.10 -2.29 -28.71
C GLU A 155 3.35 -3.16 -27.69
N VAL A 156 3.96 -4.26 -27.23
CA VAL A 156 3.34 -5.11 -26.19
C VAL A 156 3.32 -4.40 -24.84
N HIS A 157 4.40 -3.69 -24.51
CA HIS A 157 4.49 -2.97 -23.24
C HIS A 157 3.58 -1.73 -23.21
N ARG A 158 3.52 -0.91 -24.26
CA ARG A 158 2.61 0.26 -24.32
C ARG A 158 1.15 -0.12 -24.05
N GLN A 159 0.72 -1.28 -24.55
CA GLN A 159 -0.65 -1.77 -24.35
C GLN A 159 -0.94 -2.21 -22.90
N ASN A 160 0.09 -2.45 -22.08
CA ASN A 160 -0.04 -2.88 -20.69
C ASN A 160 0.22 -1.73 -19.71
N PHE A 161 1.07 -0.76 -20.07
CA PHE A 161 1.34 0.43 -19.27
C PHE A 161 0.33 1.55 -19.56
N LEU A 162 -0.94 1.24 -19.39
CA LEU A 162 -2.04 2.22 -19.41
C LEU A 162 -2.34 2.65 -17.98
N LEU A 163 -2.61 3.94 -17.75
CA LEU A 163 -2.98 4.49 -16.46
C LEU A 163 -4.50 4.68 -16.41
N PRO A 164 -5.23 3.99 -15.52
CA PRO A 164 -6.65 4.20 -15.36
C PRO A 164 -6.93 5.54 -14.68
N SER A 165 -8.02 6.21 -15.09
CA SER A 165 -8.58 7.31 -14.31
C SER A 165 -8.91 6.84 -12.89
N SER A 166 -8.90 7.78 -11.94
CA SER A 166 -9.23 7.48 -10.54
C SER A 166 -10.67 7.00 -10.39
N ARG A 167 -11.58 7.56 -11.19
CA ARG A 167 -13.00 7.16 -11.21
C ARG A 167 -13.17 5.74 -11.77
N LEU A 168 -12.46 5.39 -12.84
CA LEU A 168 -12.52 4.04 -13.41
C LEU A 168 -11.99 3.01 -12.43
N PHE A 169 -10.86 3.29 -11.79
CA PHE A 169 -10.29 2.40 -10.78
C PHE A 169 -11.22 2.21 -9.58
N SER A 170 -11.83 3.29 -9.07
CA SER A 170 -12.80 3.23 -7.97
C SER A 170 -14.04 2.39 -8.33
N SER A 171 -14.62 2.59 -9.51
CA SER A 171 -15.72 1.76 -10.00
C SER A 171 -15.32 0.29 -10.17
N PHE A 172 -14.10 0.03 -10.63
CA PHE A 172 -13.58 -1.33 -10.73
C PHE A 172 -13.44 -1.99 -9.36
N CYS A 173 -12.88 -1.31 -8.35
CA CYS A 173 -12.82 -1.83 -6.99
C CYS A 173 -14.22 -2.14 -6.44
N SER A 174 -15.22 -1.29 -6.71
CA SER A 174 -16.61 -1.55 -6.35
C SER A 174 -17.13 -2.83 -7.03
N SER A 175 -16.85 -3.01 -8.33
CA SER A 175 -17.23 -4.23 -9.04
C SER A 175 -16.55 -5.49 -8.50
N VAL A 176 -15.34 -5.38 -7.95
CA VAL A 176 -14.64 -6.48 -7.26
C VAL A 176 -15.37 -6.80 -5.96
N VAL A 177 -15.71 -5.80 -5.16
CA VAL A 177 -16.49 -5.97 -3.92
C VAL A 177 -17.81 -6.70 -4.19
N ASP A 178 -18.55 -6.24 -5.20
CA ASP A 178 -19.83 -6.84 -5.60
C ASP A 178 -19.66 -8.28 -6.10
N SER A 179 -18.64 -8.53 -6.94
CA SER A 179 -18.39 -9.85 -7.54
C SER A 179 -18.08 -10.94 -6.51
N TYR A 180 -17.50 -10.58 -5.36
CA TYR A 180 -17.16 -11.53 -4.30
C TYR A 180 -18.13 -11.48 -3.11
N GLY A 181 -19.14 -10.60 -3.12
CA GLY A 181 -20.10 -10.46 -2.03
C GLY A 181 -19.45 -10.03 -0.70
N ILE A 182 -18.40 -9.22 -0.76
CA ILE A 182 -17.58 -8.85 0.41
C ILE A 182 -17.90 -7.46 0.98
N GLY A 183 -18.98 -6.83 0.53
CA GLY A 183 -19.38 -5.48 0.95
C GLY A 183 -19.51 -5.35 2.47
N ASP A 184 -20.25 -6.29 3.07
CA ASP A 184 -20.62 -6.25 4.50
C ASP A 184 -19.50 -6.75 5.44
N LEU A 185 -18.31 -7.08 4.92
CA LEU A 185 -17.19 -7.52 5.75
C LEU A 185 -16.49 -6.38 6.49
N VAL A 186 -16.62 -5.15 6.00
CA VAL A 186 -15.97 -3.97 6.59
C VAL A 186 -16.83 -3.44 7.73
N ARG A 187 -16.19 -3.24 8.88
CA ARG A 187 -16.80 -2.67 10.07
C ARG A 187 -16.13 -1.35 10.36
N HIS A 188 -16.96 -0.33 10.54
CA HIS A 188 -16.49 1.00 10.91
C HIS A 188 -16.12 1.02 12.40
N ALA A 189 -14.83 0.88 12.69
CA ALA A 189 -14.29 0.95 14.04
C ALA A 189 -12.78 1.21 14.01
N THR A 190 -12.25 1.79 15.09
CA THR A 190 -10.82 1.96 15.28
C THR A 190 -10.30 0.83 16.14
N VAL A 191 -9.30 0.08 15.64
CA VAL A 191 -8.56 -0.86 16.49
C VAL A 191 -7.71 -0.04 17.46
N VAL A 192 -7.93 -0.24 18.75
CA VAL A 192 -7.26 0.51 19.82
C VAL A 192 -6.23 -0.32 20.56
N ASP A 193 -6.39 -1.65 20.59
CA ASP A 193 -5.39 -2.57 21.14
C ASP A 193 -5.48 -3.95 20.48
N VAL A 194 -4.34 -4.66 20.46
CA VAL A 194 -4.25 -6.06 20.05
C VAL A 194 -3.40 -6.79 21.06
N ARG A 195 -3.96 -7.84 21.64
CA ARG A 195 -3.33 -8.62 22.71
C ARG A 195 -3.36 -10.11 22.41
N PRO A 196 -2.23 -10.83 22.56
CA PRO A 196 -2.21 -12.27 22.38
C PRO A 196 -2.95 -12.96 23.53
N ILE A 197 -3.63 -14.04 23.19
CA ILE A 197 -4.22 -14.98 24.15
C ILE A 197 -3.30 -16.18 24.19
N VAL A 198 -2.68 -16.38 25.34
CA VAL A 198 -1.69 -17.42 25.59
C VAL A 198 -2.38 -18.60 26.26
N ASP A 199 -2.02 -19.81 25.84
CA ASP A 199 -2.38 -21.03 26.55
C ASP A 199 -1.44 -21.20 27.75
N ASP A 200 -2.00 -21.21 28.97
CA ASP A 200 -1.21 -21.24 30.22
C ASP A 200 -0.36 -22.51 30.38
N ALA A 201 -0.74 -23.63 29.74
CA ALA A 201 -0.04 -24.89 29.87
C ALA A 201 1.19 -24.98 28.95
N THR A 202 1.08 -24.41 27.75
CA THR A 202 2.12 -24.47 26.72
C THR A 202 2.94 -23.19 26.60
N GLY A 203 2.41 -22.07 27.12
CA GLY A 203 2.97 -20.73 26.90
C GLY A 203 2.83 -20.24 25.45
N ALA A 204 2.12 -20.98 24.59
CA ALA A 204 1.96 -20.65 23.18
C ALA A 204 0.80 -19.68 22.95
N VAL A 205 0.95 -18.76 22.01
CA VAL A 205 -0.17 -17.91 21.56
C VAL A 205 -1.13 -18.74 20.73
N VAL A 206 -2.39 -18.79 21.16
CA VAL A 206 -3.45 -19.56 20.48
C VAL A 206 -4.39 -18.68 19.67
N LYS A 207 -4.61 -17.44 20.11
CA LYS A 207 -5.53 -16.46 19.50
C LYS A 207 -5.07 -15.03 19.81
N TYR A 208 -5.79 -14.07 19.27
CA TYR A 208 -5.64 -12.64 19.54
C TYR A 208 -6.98 -12.04 19.94
N ALA A 209 -6.99 -11.18 20.94
CA ALA A 209 -8.08 -10.25 21.21
C ALA A 209 -7.76 -8.93 20.50
N VAL A 210 -8.69 -8.48 19.66
CA VAL A 210 -8.63 -7.21 18.93
C VAL A 210 -9.69 -6.30 19.53
N ASP A 211 -9.25 -5.30 20.27
CA ASP A 211 -10.11 -4.35 20.96
C ASP A 211 -10.36 -3.16 20.02
N MET A 212 -11.64 -2.81 19.88
CA MET A 212 -12.11 -1.83 18.91
C MET A 212 -13.01 -0.80 19.59
N ALA A 213 -12.79 0.47 19.30
CA ALA A 213 -13.66 1.57 19.73
C ALA A 213 -14.48 2.09 18.53
N PRO A 214 -15.65 2.71 18.77
CA PRO A 214 -16.36 3.47 17.74
C PRO A 214 -15.43 4.46 17.05
N ALA A 215 -15.50 4.53 15.73
CA ALA A 215 -14.65 5.45 14.99
C ALA A 215 -15.03 6.91 15.31
N GLY A 216 -14.08 7.65 15.89
CA GLY A 216 -14.25 9.06 16.27
C GLY A 216 -14.97 9.32 17.59
N GLY A 217 -15.32 8.30 18.38
CA GLY A 217 -16.03 8.44 19.66
C GLY A 217 -15.17 8.10 20.89
N ASP A 218 -15.63 8.48 22.09
CA ASP A 218 -14.96 8.17 23.37
C ASP A 218 -14.71 6.66 23.54
N CYS A 219 -13.59 6.33 24.16
CA CYS A 219 -13.08 4.97 24.38
C CYS A 219 -13.93 4.12 25.34
N ASP A 220 -15.11 4.58 25.75
CA ASP A 220 -15.91 3.97 26.82
C ASP A 220 -16.74 2.76 26.35
N GLU A 221 -16.87 2.54 25.04
CA GLU A 221 -17.54 1.36 24.45
C GLU A 221 -16.56 0.51 23.62
N VAL A 222 -15.62 -0.18 24.30
CA VAL A 222 -14.71 -1.12 23.62
C VAL A 222 -15.42 -2.45 23.34
N LYS A 223 -15.37 -2.89 22.08
CA LYS A 223 -15.80 -4.23 21.64
C LYS A 223 -14.59 -5.08 21.27
N THR A 224 -14.63 -6.36 21.60
CA THR A 224 -13.51 -7.29 21.36
C THR A 224 -13.88 -8.34 20.32
N ILE A 225 -13.04 -8.50 19.29
CA ILE A 225 -13.06 -9.68 18.41
C ILE A 225 -11.92 -10.62 18.81
N ILE A 226 -12.25 -11.89 18.98
CA ILE A 226 -11.28 -12.96 19.14
C ILE A 226 -10.99 -13.58 17.77
N THR A 227 -9.71 -13.62 17.40
CA THR A 227 -9.26 -14.13 16.10
C THR A 227 -8.08 -15.10 16.19
N THR A 228 -7.97 -16.00 15.22
CA THR A 228 -6.81 -16.90 15.09
C THR A 228 -5.68 -16.27 14.28
N ALA A 229 -6.02 -15.41 13.31
CA ALA A 229 -5.05 -14.69 12.48
C ALA A 229 -5.36 -13.19 12.41
N LEU A 230 -4.30 -12.41 12.33
CA LEU A 230 -4.34 -10.96 12.18
C LEU A 230 -3.62 -10.57 10.89
N VAL A 231 -4.24 -9.73 10.06
CA VAL A 231 -3.62 -9.17 8.85
C VAL A 231 -3.55 -7.66 8.98
N LEU A 232 -2.34 -7.11 9.13
CA LEU A 232 -2.08 -5.69 9.20
C LEU A 232 -1.94 -5.11 7.78
N ALA A 233 -3.01 -4.48 7.30
CA ALA A 233 -3.09 -3.79 6.01
C ALA A 233 -3.32 -2.27 6.20
N ILE A 234 -2.63 -1.71 7.20
CA ILE A 234 -2.87 -0.38 7.79
C ILE A 234 -2.34 0.81 6.96
N GLY A 235 -1.56 0.54 5.90
CA GLY A 235 -0.90 1.60 5.13
C GLY A 235 0.26 2.23 5.91
N LEU A 236 0.72 3.41 5.47
CA LEU A 236 1.86 4.11 6.06
C LEU A 236 1.50 5.52 6.54
N THR A 237 0.23 5.93 6.48
CA THR A 237 -0.17 7.32 6.74
C THR A 237 -0.65 7.56 8.17
N ASN A 238 -0.35 6.64 9.08
CA ASN A 238 -0.78 6.74 10.48
C ASN A 238 0.15 7.65 11.30
N HIS A 239 1.44 7.72 11.01
CA HIS A 239 2.35 8.63 11.70
C HIS A 239 2.76 9.76 10.75
N LEU A 240 2.13 10.93 10.88
CA LEU A 240 2.40 12.05 9.98
C LEU A 240 3.78 12.64 10.27
N SER A 241 4.56 12.87 9.23
CA SER A 241 5.91 13.43 9.39
C SER A 241 5.80 14.95 9.53
N ILE A 242 5.84 15.45 10.77
CA ILE A 242 5.73 16.88 11.07
C ILE A 242 7.13 17.49 11.19
N PRO A 243 7.49 18.48 10.35
CA PRO A 243 8.80 19.13 10.45
C PRO A 243 9.01 19.87 11.78
N GLU A 244 10.27 19.92 12.23
CA GLU A 244 10.67 20.57 13.49
C GLU A 244 10.25 22.04 13.58
N PHE A 245 10.29 22.79 12.47
CA PHE A 245 9.86 24.20 12.47
C PHE A 245 8.38 24.38 12.81
N VAL A 246 7.55 23.36 12.64
CA VAL A 246 6.13 23.38 13.05
C VAL A 246 6.00 22.93 14.50
N ALA A 247 6.74 21.88 14.88
CA ALA A 247 6.75 21.36 16.24
C ALA A 247 7.22 22.40 17.28
N SER A 248 8.08 23.35 16.86
CA SER A 248 8.58 24.43 17.69
C SER A 248 7.65 25.64 17.83
N LEU A 249 6.54 25.71 17.06
CA LEU A 249 5.57 26.79 17.17
C LEU A 249 4.70 26.62 18.42
N GLN A 250 4.41 27.73 19.11
CA GLN A 250 3.51 27.71 20.25
C GLN A 250 2.08 27.39 19.82
N PRO A 251 1.42 26.37 20.42
CA PRO A 251 0.01 26.09 20.17
C PRO A 251 -0.85 27.32 20.45
N GLY A 252 -1.77 27.64 19.53
CA GLY A 252 -2.65 28.81 19.65
C GLY A 252 -2.03 30.15 19.23
N ALA A 253 -0.75 30.18 18.83
CA ALA A 253 -0.12 31.39 18.29
C ALA A 253 -0.65 31.82 16.92
N TYR A 254 -1.41 30.94 16.25
CA TYR A 254 -2.02 31.19 14.95
C TYR A 254 -3.42 30.55 14.89
N PRO A 255 -4.34 31.07 14.06
CA PRO A 255 -5.68 30.49 13.89
C PRO A 255 -5.64 29.02 13.46
N ALA A 256 -6.56 28.21 13.98
CA ALA A 256 -6.66 26.81 13.62
C ALA A 256 -6.80 26.64 12.09
N GLY A 257 -6.13 25.64 11.52
CA GLY A 257 -6.16 25.32 10.08
C GLY A 257 -5.27 26.17 9.19
N ARG A 258 -4.54 27.14 9.75
CA ARG A 258 -3.52 27.91 9.02
C ARG A 258 -2.30 27.06 8.66
N ILE A 259 -1.98 26.05 9.46
CA ILE A 259 -1.01 25.01 9.14
C ILE A 259 -1.76 23.68 9.12
N GLN A 260 -1.59 22.89 8.05
CA GLN A 260 -2.25 21.59 7.90
C GLN A 260 -1.32 20.58 7.22
N HIS A 261 -1.28 19.35 7.72
CA HIS A 261 -0.63 18.26 7.02
C HIS A 261 -1.55 17.68 5.93
N ALA A 262 -0.97 17.33 4.78
CA ALA A 262 -1.72 16.88 3.59
C ALA A 262 -2.65 15.69 3.85
N TYR A 263 -2.31 14.84 4.83
CA TYR A 263 -3.11 13.67 5.20
C TYR A 263 -4.09 13.91 6.36
N GLU A 264 -4.20 15.13 6.88
CA GLU A 264 -5.23 15.53 7.85
C GLU A 264 -6.52 15.99 7.16
N VAL A 265 -6.83 15.45 5.99
CA VAL A 265 -7.98 15.88 5.19
C VAL A 265 -9.18 14.98 5.48
N HIS A 266 -10.26 15.56 6.02
CA HIS A 266 -11.57 14.91 6.06
C HIS A 266 -12.45 15.33 4.88
N PHE A 267 -13.47 14.52 4.67
CA PHE A 267 -14.60 14.75 3.79
C PHE A 267 -15.82 14.57 4.67
N ASP A 268 -16.53 15.64 4.98
CA ASP A 268 -17.80 15.49 5.67
C ASP A 268 -18.78 14.75 4.75
N ALA A 269 -19.44 13.77 5.33
CA ALA A 269 -20.77 13.39 4.88
C ALA A 269 -21.73 14.48 5.37
N LEU A 270 -22.08 15.44 4.49
CA LEU A 270 -23.12 16.46 4.69
C LEU A 270 -22.86 17.45 5.87
N PRO A 271 -23.50 18.64 5.87
CA PRO A 271 -23.12 19.73 6.79
C PRO A 271 -23.49 19.43 8.25
N ASP A 272 -22.57 19.75 9.17
CA ASP A 272 -22.71 19.61 10.63
C ASP A 272 -23.47 20.81 11.25
N ASP A 273 -24.28 20.53 12.29
CA ASP A 273 -25.33 21.39 12.86
C ASP A 273 -24.91 22.16 14.14
N GLY A 274 -23.61 22.26 14.39
CA GLY A 274 -23.05 23.30 15.27
C GLY A 274 -22.85 22.89 16.74
N SER A 275 -22.77 21.61 17.09
CA SER A 275 -22.41 21.19 18.46
C SER A 275 -20.90 20.94 18.61
N GLY A 276 -20.16 21.94 19.11
CA GLY A 276 -18.73 21.83 19.39
C GLY A 276 -18.39 20.86 20.53
N SER A 277 -17.48 19.93 20.27
CA SER A 277 -16.76 19.14 21.28
C SER A 277 -15.32 18.91 20.84
N GLN A 278 -14.36 19.07 21.76
CA GLN A 278 -12.92 18.83 21.56
C GLN A 278 -12.47 17.68 22.48
N ALA A 279 -12.13 16.51 21.91
CA ALA A 279 -11.22 15.50 22.49
C ALA A 279 -10.83 14.43 21.44
N PRO A 280 -9.76 13.64 21.65
CA PRO A 280 -8.88 13.21 20.56
C PRO A 280 -9.12 11.77 20.11
N LEU A 281 -9.77 11.61 18.96
CA LEU A 281 -9.51 10.54 18.00
C LEU A 281 -9.52 11.21 16.63
N ARG A 282 -8.80 10.65 15.65
CA ARG A 282 -8.58 11.22 14.31
C ARG A 282 -9.87 11.28 13.47
N ALA A 283 -10.74 12.18 13.90
CA ALA A 283 -12.06 12.54 13.43
C ALA A 283 -12.15 14.08 13.51
N GLY A 284 -11.36 14.78 12.70
CA GLY A 284 -11.21 16.23 12.86
C GLY A 284 -10.40 16.95 11.77
N GLY A 285 -10.18 16.32 10.63
CA GLY A 285 -9.52 16.98 9.51
C GLY A 285 -10.42 17.99 8.80
N ARG A 286 -9.80 18.86 8.02
CA ARG A 286 -10.49 19.88 7.23
C ARG A 286 -10.29 19.58 5.75
N ARG A 287 -11.30 19.82 4.91
CA ARG A 287 -11.09 19.90 3.45
C ARG A 287 -9.93 20.86 3.19
N LEU A 288 -9.04 20.52 2.25
CA LEU A 288 -8.08 21.52 1.74
C LEU A 288 -8.88 22.64 1.07
N VAL A 289 -9.14 23.70 1.83
CA VAL A 289 -9.82 24.90 1.37
C VAL A 289 -8.76 25.96 1.23
N PHE A 290 -8.59 26.42 -0.01
CA PHE A 290 -7.71 27.52 -0.31
C PHE A 290 -8.53 28.79 -0.43
N GLU A 291 -8.17 29.78 0.37
CA GLU A 291 -8.73 31.13 0.24
C GLU A 291 -8.35 31.72 -1.12
N ARG A 292 -9.29 32.42 -1.76
CA ARG A 292 -9.03 33.05 -3.05
C ARG A 292 -8.09 34.24 -2.86
N ALA A 293 -7.22 34.47 -3.82
CA ALA A 293 -6.25 35.56 -3.82
C ALA A 293 -5.26 35.57 -2.63
N SER A 294 -5.12 34.45 -1.91
CA SER A 294 -4.13 34.28 -0.84
C SER A 294 -2.81 33.69 -1.35
N ASN A 295 -1.75 33.74 -0.53
CA ASN A 295 -0.50 33.03 -0.82
C ASN A 295 -0.34 31.79 0.07
N VAL A 296 0.15 30.70 -0.51
CA VAL A 296 0.25 29.40 0.16
C VAL A 296 1.69 28.91 0.14
N LEU A 297 2.21 28.52 1.31
CA LEU A 297 3.47 27.79 1.42
C LEU A 297 3.18 26.29 1.41
N ILE A 298 3.85 25.53 0.55
CA ILE A 298 3.76 24.08 0.50
C ILE A 298 5.15 23.51 0.75
N VAL A 299 5.28 22.62 1.74
CA VAL A 299 6.55 21.96 2.07
C VAL A 299 6.47 20.50 1.65
N GLY A 300 7.28 20.08 0.67
CA GLY A 300 7.39 18.69 0.24
C GLY A 300 7.54 18.51 -1.28
N GLY A 301 8.62 17.85 -1.71
CA GLY A 301 8.95 17.63 -3.13
C GLY A 301 8.39 16.35 -3.76
N GLY A 302 7.39 15.72 -3.13
CA GLY A 302 6.75 14.50 -3.62
C GLY A 302 5.54 14.77 -4.53
N LEU A 303 4.93 13.68 -5.02
CA LEU A 303 3.72 13.75 -5.84
C LEU A 303 2.56 14.46 -5.13
N THR A 304 2.38 14.22 -3.82
CA THR A 304 1.36 14.90 -3.00
C THR A 304 1.54 16.42 -3.04
N GLY A 305 2.77 16.92 -2.85
CA GLY A 305 3.06 18.36 -2.93
C GLY A 305 2.75 18.95 -4.30
N ALA A 306 3.06 18.22 -5.38
CA ALA A 306 2.72 18.63 -6.74
C ALA A 306 1.20 18.66 -7.01
N HIS A 307 0.44 17.70 -6.48
CA HIS A 307 -1.01 17.69 -6.59
C HIS A 307 -1.64 18.86 -5.84
N ILE A 308 -1.20 19.11 -4.61
CA ILE A 308 -1.68 20.20 -3.77
C ILE A 308 -1.34 21.57 -4.40
N ALA A 309 -0.14 21.75 -4.94
CA ALA A 309 0.23 22.98 -5.64
C ALA A 309 -0.70 23.27 -6.83
N ASN A 310 -0.94 22.26 -7.68
CA ASN A 310 -1.87 22.39 -8.80
C ASN A 310 -3.32 22.66 -8.34
N LEU A 311 -3.75 22.00 -7.25
CA LEU A 311 -5.07 22.20 -6.66
C LEU A 311 -5.24 23.63 -6.11
N ALA A 312 -4.26 24.15 -5.38
CA ALA A 312 -4.27 25.49 -4.83
C ALA A 312 -4.39 26.53 -5.97
N LEU A 313 -3.54 26.41 -6.99
CA LEU A 313 -3.57 27.27 -8.18
C LEU A 313 -4.92 27.23 -8.91
N ALA A 314 -5.50 26.03 -9.07
CA ALA A 314 -6.83 25.86 -9.67
C ALA A 314 -7.97 26.38 -8.78
N SER A 315 -7.74 26.55 -7.48
CA SER A 315 -8.72 27.08 -6.52
C SER A 315 -8.70 28.62 -6.45
N GLY A 316 -7.78 29.27 -7.16
CA GLY A 316 -7.74 30.73 -7.29
C GLY A 316 -6.87 31.42 -6.25
N VAL A 317 -5.92 30.70 -5.62
CA VAL A 317 -4.85 31.35 -4.85
C VAL A 317 -4.04 32.27 -5.76
N LYS A 318 -3.52 33.35 -5.18
CA LYS A 318 -2.68 34.33 -5.86
C LYS A 318 -1.32 33.73 -6.20
N HIS A 319 -0.67 33.12 -5.21
CA HIS A 319 0.68 32.58 -5.37
C HIS A 319 0.91 31.32 -4.53
N VAL A 320 1.76 30.41 -5.02
CA VAL A 320 2.22 29.23 -4.30
C VAL A 320 3.74 29.26 -4.16
N THR A 321 4.26 29.16 -2.94
CA THR A 321 5.68 28.91 -2.68
C THR A 321 5.85 27.43 -2.35
N LEU A 322 6.47 26.66 -3.25
CA LEU A 322 6.73 25.23 -3.08
C LEU A 322 8.19 25.01 -2.66
N VAL A 323 8.40 24.54 -1.44
CA VAL A 323 9.73 24.32 -0.85
C VAL A 323 10.04 22.83 -0.80
N THR A 324 11.22 22.44 -1.30
CA THR A 324 11.64 21.04 -1.35
C THR A 324 13.05 20.85 -0.80
N ARG A 325 13.21 19.89 0.12
CA ARG A 325 14.51 19.54 0.74
C ARG A 325 15.58 19.02 -0.24
N SER A 326 15.16 18.67 -1.45
CA SER A 326 16.04 18.18 -2.51
C SER A 326 15.51 18.64 -3.86
N PHE A 327 16.33 18.49 -4.90
CA PHE A 327 15.87 18.69 -6.27
C PHE A 327 14.72 17.74 -6.63
N ILE A 328 13.82 18.20 -7.49
CA ILE A 328 12.66 17.47 -7.99
C ILE A 328 13.13 16.24 -8.76
N LEU A 329 12.85 15.07 -8.19
CA LEU A 329 13.11 13.80 -8.82
C LEU A 329 12.00 13.47 -9.81
N THR A 330 12.26 13.69 -11.10
CA THR A 330 11.28 13.38 -12.16
C THR A 330 11.30 11.89 -12.51
N ARG A 331 10.24 11.15 -12.20
CA ARG A 331 10.09 9.72 -12.56
C ARG A 331 8.65 9.38 -12.87
N GLN A 332 8.43 8.52 -13.87
CA GLN A 332 7.08 8.02 -14.17
C GLN A 332 6.53 7.13 -13.04
N PHE A 333 7.36 6.27 -12.46
CA PHE A 333 7.00 5.35 -11.37
C PHE A 333 7.84 5.63 -10.12
N ASP A 334 7.35 5.16 -8.96
CA ASP A 334 7.98 5.37 -7.65
C ASP A 334 9.35 4.65 -7.56
N VAL A 335 9.50 3.58 -8.34
CA VAL A 335 10.73 2.83 -8.50
C VAL A 335 11.21 2.92 -9.96
N PRO A 336 12.51 2.74 -10.22
CA PRO A 336 13.04 2.64 -11.58
C PRO A 336 12.38 1.49 -12.37
N ILE A 337 12.36 1.61 -13.70
CA ILE A 337 11.59 0.71 -14.58
C ILE A 337 12.06 -0.76 -14.53
N ASP A 338 13.33 -1.00 -14.21
CA ASP A 338 13.89 -2.34 -14.06
C ASP A 338 13.31 -3.08 -12.84
N TRP A 339 12.76 -2.35 -11.86
CA TRP A 339 11.99 -2.90 -10.72
C TRP A 339 10.51 -3.19 -11.03
N VAL A 340 10.00 -2.81 -12.21
CA VAL A 340 8.59 -3.00 -12.61
C VAL A 340 8.42 -4.06 -13.70
N GLY A 341 9.50 -4.47 -14.36
CA GLY A 341 9.46 -5.39 -15.50
C GLY A 341 10.38 -6.60 -15.35
N THR A 342 11.06 -6.96 -16.44
CA THR A 342 11.77 -8.24 -16.56
C THR A 342 12.88 -8.45 -15.52
N PHE A 343 13.53 -7.37 -15.07
CA PHE A 343 14.63 -7.45 -14.09
C PHE A 343 14.13 -7.53 -12.65
N LYS A 344 12.82 -7.34 -12.38
CA LYS A 344 12.22 -7.39 -11.05
C LYS A 344 12.61 -8.63 -10.27
N ALA A 345 12.54 -9.81 -10.90
CA ALA A 345 12.86 -11.07 -10.24
C ALA A 345 14.35 -11.17 -9.87
N ALA A 346 15.25 -10.74 -10.76
CA ALA A 346 16.69 -10.74 -10.51
C ALA A 346 17.08 -9.72 -9.43
N ASN A 347 16.47 -8.53 -9.48
CA ASN A 347 16.65 -7.48 -8.48
C ASN A 347 16.15 -7.93 -7.10
N MET A 348 15.03 -8.66 -7.02
CA MET A 348 14.58 -9.24 -5.75
C MET A 348 15.47 -10.36 -5.26
N ALA A 349 15.88 -11.28 -6.14
CA ALA A 349 16.78 -12.35 -5.74
C ALA A 349 18.06 -11.77 -5.12
N ALA A 350 18.60 -10.71 -5.72
CA ALA A 350 19.73 -9.95 -5.20
C ALA A 350 19.43 -9.25 -3.86
N LEU A 351 18.28 -8.60 -3.74
CA LEU A 351 17.89 -7.91 -2.52
C LEU A 351 17.78 -8.89 -1.35
N LEU A 352 17.16 -10.05 -1.57
CA LEU A 352 16.90 -11.04 -0.53
C LEU A 352 18.16 -11.78 -0.04
N THR A 353 19.32 -11.64 -0.71
CA THR A 353 20.60 -12.14 -0.16
C THR A 353 21.21 -11.22 0.89
N LEU A 354 20.74 -9.97 1.00
CA LEU A 354 21.25 -8.98 1.95
C LEU A 354 20.61 -9.17 3.33
N SER A 355 21.29 -8.67 4.37
CA SER A 355 20.72 -8.56 5.72
C SER A 355 19.55 -7.57 5.75
N PRO A 356 18.64 -7.63 6.76
CA PRO A 356 17.50 -6.71 6.87
C PRO A 356 17.88 -5.22 6.77
N ASP A 357 18.94 -4.79 7.46
CA ASP A 357 19.42 -3.40 7.43
C ASP A 357 19.92 -2.99 6.03
N GLU A 358 20.77 -3.82 5.41
CA GLU A 358 21.27 -3.59 4.05
C GLU A 358 20.15 -3.60 3.00
N ARG A 359 19.12 -4.44 3.17
CA ARG A 359 17.92 -4.44 2.32
C ARG A 359 17.21 -3.10 2.40
N LEU A 360 17.06 -2.55 3.61
CA LEU A 360 16.39 -1.29 3.82
C LEU A 360 17.16 -0.13 3.16
N ASP A 361 18.48 -0.12 3.27
CA ASP A 361 19.33 0.85 2.59
C ASP A 361 19.19 0.78 1.06
N GLU A 362 19.18 -0.43 0.48
CA GLU A 362 18.95 -0.61 -0.96
C GLU A 362 17.54 -0.16 -1.36
N ILE A 363 16.51 -0.47 -0.57
CA ILE A 363 15.12 -0.02 -0.80
C ILE A 363 15.03 1.50 -0.82
N HIS A 364 15.60 2.17 0.18
CA HIS A 364 15.64 3.63 0.26
C HIS A 364 16.42 4.24 -0.90
N SER A 365 17.56 3.64 -1.27
CA SER A 365 18.39 4.06 -2.40
C SER A 365 17.63 3.97 -3.74
N VAL A 366 16.91 2.87 -3.97
CA VAL A 366 16.13 2.66 -5.20
C VAL A 366 14.97 3.67 -5.29
N ARG A 367 14.23 3.86 -4.20
CA ARG A 367 13.10 4.81 -4.16
C ARG A 367 13.58 6.25 -4.29
N ALA A 368 14.69 6.61 -3.65
CA ALA A 368 15.30 7.93 -3.64
C ALA A 368 14.34 9.06 -3.22
N GLY A 369 13.39 8.76 -2.32
CA GLY A 369 12.40 9.70 -1.81
C GLY A 369 11.22 9.98 -2.73
N GLY A 370 10.57 11.14 -2.51
CA GLY A 370 9.43 11.58 -3.30
C GLY A 370 9.80 11.85 -4.76
N SER A 371 9.01 11.33 -5.68
CA SER A 371 9.20 11.56 -7.12
C SER A 371 7.92 12.01 -7.81
N ILE A 372 8.08 12.80 -8.87
CA ILE A 372 6.98 13.43 -9.59
C ILE A 372 6.97 12.96 -11.06
N PRO A 373 5.83 12.45 -11.58
CA PRO A 373 5.67 12.17 -12.99
C PRO A 373 5.90 13.39 -13.90
N PRO A 374 6.48 13.20 -15.11
CA PRO A 374 6.85 14.30 -16.02
C PRO A 374 5.73 15.31 -16.28
N ARG A 375 4.49 14.85 -16.42
CA ARG A 375 3.32 15.73 -16.65
C ARG A 375 3.10 16.76 -15.53
N TYR A 376 3.34 16.38 -14.28
CA TYR A 376 3.10 17.27 -13.14
C TYR A 376 4.29 18.19 -12.94
N VAL A 377 5.50 17.74 -13.26
CA VAL A 377 6.68 18.62 -13.36
C VAL A 377 6.47 19.68 -14.45
N ALA A 378 5.90 19.31 -15.60
CA ALA A 378 5.56 20.27 -16.64
C ALA A 378 4.53 21.31 -16.17
N ALA A 379 3.51 20.88 -15.42
CA ALA A 379 2.52 21.80 -14.83
C ALA A 379 3.16 22.77 -13.81
N LEU A 380 4.04 22.28 -12.94
CA LEU A 380 4.78 23.14 -12.00
C LEU A 380 5.65 24.17 -12.75
N LYS A 381 6.37 23.73 -13.79
CA LYS A 381 7.19 24.63 -14.64
C LYS A 381 6.36 25.69 -15.35
N ALA A 382 5.18 25.33 -15.87
CA ALA A 382 4.27 26.27 -16.49
C ALA A 382 3.79 27.32 -15.47
N ALA A 383 3.36 26.90 -14.29
CA ALA A 383 2.95 27.81 -13.22
C ALA A 383 4.09 28.74 -12.74
N THR A 384 5.34 28.26 -12.74
CA THR A 384 6.52 29.10 -12.46
C THR A 384 6.77 30.12 -13.56
N ALA A 385 6.65 29.72 -14.83
CA ALA A 385 6.79 30.64 -15.96
C ALA A 385 5.68 31.72 -15.99
N GLU A 386 4.51 31.41 -15.43
CA GLU A 386 3.41 32.35 -15.23
C GLU A 386 3.53 33.19 -13.95
N GLU A 387 4.63 33.08 -13.20
CA GLU A 387 4.89 33.76 -11.92
C GLU A 387 3.84 33.48 -10.82
N ARG A 388 3.03 32.42 -11.00
CA ARG A 388 2.04 31.96 -10.01
C ARG A 388 2.62 30.99 -8.98
N LEU A 389 3.80 30.43 -9.26
CA LEU A 389 4.47 29.48 -8.37
C LEU A 389 5.97 29.77 -8.27
N THR A 390 6.46 29.97 -7.05
CA THR A 390 7.89 29.97 -6.74
C THR A 390 8.31 28.58 -6.27
N LEU A 391 9.22 27.94 -7.00
CA LEU A 391 9.81 26.65 -6.62
C LEU A 391 11.18 26.89 -5.97
N VAL A 392 11.33 26.51 -4.71
CA VAL A 392 12.61 26.60 -3.98
C VAL A 392 13.11 25.19 -3.66
N GLU A 393 14.11 24.74 -4.42
CA GLU A 393 14.73 23.43 -4.25
C GLU A 393 15.97 23.48 -3.34
N ASN A 394 16.29 22.34 -2.73
CA ASN A 394 17.39 22.18 -1.77
C ASN A 394 17.25 23.07 -0.52
N ALA A 395 16.03 23.25 -0.04
CA ALA A 395 15.69 24.16 1.05
C ALA A 395 14.84 23.51 2.14
N THR A 396 15.05 23.94 3.38
CA THR A 396 14.18 23.70 4.54
C THR A 396 13.71 25.02 5.13
N VAL A 397 12.57 25.00 5.82
CA VAL A 397 12.08 26.18 6.56
C VAL A 397 12.87 26.29 7.84
N ALA A 398 13.63 27.37 7.99
CA ALA A 398 14.48 27.63 9.15
C ALA A 398 13.70 28.33 10.26
N SER A 399 12.81 29.27 9.87
CA SER A 399 11.94 29.96 10.80
C SER A 399 10.59 30.24 10.16
N LEU A 400 9.55 30.25 10.99
CA LEU A 400 8.20 30.62 10.62
C LEU A 400 7.59 31.38 11.79
N ALA A 401 7.06 32.57 11.55
CA ALA A 401 6.37 33.38 12.53
C ALA A 401 5.03 33.83 11.98
N TYR A 402 4.00 33.84 12.83
CA TYR A 402 2.68 34.34 12.50
C TYR A 402 2.53 35.77 13.00
N ASP A 403 2.10 36.67 12.12
CA ASP A 403 1.74 38.04 12.45
C ASP A 403 0.20 38.16 12.49
N ALA A 404 -0.33 38.48 13.67
CA ALA A 404 -1.77 38.59 13.89
C ALA A 404 -2.38 39.84 13.23
N ASP A 405 -1.61 40.91 13.06
CA ASP A 405 -2.08 42.14 12.42
C ASP A 405 -2.15 41.97 10.89
N ALA A 406 -1.19 41.23 10.33
CA ALA A 406 -1.16 40.89 8.90
C ALA A 406 -2.02 39.67 8.55
N ASP A 407 -2.46 38.88 9.53
CA ASP A 407 -3.14 37.58 9.36
C ASP A 407 -2.36 36.62 8.42
N ALA A 408 -1.03 36.65 8.54
CA ALA A 408 -0.12 35.98 7.63
C ALA A 408 1.15 35.51 8.35
N PHE A 409 1.81 34.51 7.76
CA PHE A 409 3.13 34.07 8.15
C PHE A 409 4.22 34.75 7.33
N ALA A 410 5.37 34.93 7.97
CA ALA A 410 6.64 35.24 7.34
C ALA A 410 7.73 34.33 7.92
N GLY A 411 8.81 34.16 7.17
CA GLY A 411 9.87 33.25 7.59
C GLY A 411 11.07 33.24 6.67
N THR A 412 12.01 32.37 7.01
CA THR A 412 13.26 32.20 6.27
C THR A 412 13.47 30.75 5.89
N LEU A 413 14.13 30.56 4.75
CA LEU A 413 14.60 29.26 4.30
C LEU A 413 16.09 29.11 4.62
N GLU A 414 16.55 27.88 4.75
CA GLU A 414 17.97 27.53 4.87
C GLU A 414 18.32 26.37 3.92
N PRO A 415 19.60 26.18 3.56
CA PRO A 415 20.02 25.08 2.70
C PRO A 415 19.77 23.72 3.37
N SER A 416 19.09 22.80 2.67
CA SER A 416 18.80 21.47 3.22
C SER A 416 20.01 20.52 3.22
N LYS A 417 20.96 20.71 2.31
CA LYS A 417 22.16 19.90 2.16
C LYS A 417 23.36 20.78 1.85
N ALA A 418 24.42 20.66 2.65
CA ALA A 418 25.65 21.47 2.51
C ALA A 418 26.47 21.13 1.25
N ASP A 419 26.27 19.94 0.69
CA ASP A 419 27.04 19.36 -0.41
C ASP A 419 26.60 19.80 -1.81
N ARG A 420 25.58 20.66 -1.91
CA ARG A 420 25.20 21.34 -3.16
C ARG A 420 24.88 22.79 -2.90
N GLU A 421 25.50 23.68 -3.67
CA GLU A 421 25.15 25.11 -3.61
C GLU A 421 23.64 25.27 -3.86
N PRO A 422 22.91 25.89 -2.92
CA PRO A 422 21.53 26.25 -3.15
C PRO A 422 21.44 27.24 -4.33
N SER A 423 20.26 27.32 -4.94
CA SER A 423 20.01 28.29 -6.03
C SER A 423 19.93 29.75 -5.54
N TYR A 424 20.13 29.97 -4.23
CA TYR A 424 20.02 31.22 -3.50
C TYR A 424 21.27 31.44 -2.63
N GLY A 425 21.60 32.68 -2.25
CA GLY A 425 22.83 33.02 -1.53
C GLY A 425 22.92 32.46 -0.09
N GLU A 426 24.00 32.79 0.63
CA GLU A 426 24.28 32.29 2.01
C GLU A 426 23.18 32.61 3.03
N SER A 427 22.49 33.75 2.87
CA SER A 427 21.23 34.02 3.57
C SER A 427 20.10 33.42 2.73
N GLY A 428 19.45 32.38 3.26
CA GLY A 428 18.39 31.73 2.52
C GLY A 428 17.17 32.64 2.29
N PRO A 429 16.36 32.35 1.26
CA PRO A 429 15.30 33.23 0.81
C PRO A 429 14.27 33.49 1.91
N VAL A 430 13.88 34.76 2.02
CA VAL A 430 12.78 35.19 2.89
C VAL A 430 11.47 35.00 2.13
N PHE A 431 10.42 34.63 2.84
CA PHE A 431 9.05 34.65 2.35
C PHE A 431 8.16 35.37 3.36
N ASP A 432 7.14 36.04 2.87
CA ASP A 432 6.16 36.80 3.65
C ASP A 432 4.76 36.64 3.05
N ASP A 433 3.76 37.25 3.69
CA ASP A 433 2.37 37.29 3.21
C ASP A 433 1.76 35.89 2.99
N ILE A 434 2.21 34.87 3.74
CA ILE A 434 1.73 33.49 3.60
C ILE A 434 0.47 33.29 4.45
N HIS A 435 -0.66 32.99 3.83
CA HIS A 435 -1.94 32.86 4.53
C HIS A 435 -2.23 31.43 5.00
N SER A 436 -1.54 30.43 4.43
CA SER A 436 -1.64 29.03 4.85
C SER A 436 -0.37 28.24 4.52
N VAL A 437 -0.05 27.26 5.35
CA VAL A 437 1.08 26.34 5.21
C VAL A 437 0.56 24.91 5.08
N ILE A 438 0.91 24.23 3.98
CA ILE A 438 0.55 22.84 3.75
C ILE A 438 1.79 21.95 3.82
N LEU A 439 1.76 20.98 4.73
CA LEU A 439 2.83 20.01 4.91
C LEU A 439 2.54 18.78 4.05
N ALA A 440 3.20 18.68 2.90
CA ALA A 440 3.20 17.50 2.04
C ALA A 440 4.43 16.61 2.33
N THR A 441 4.73 16.45 3.62
CA THR A 441 5.97 15.87 4.15
C THR A 441 5.92 14.36 4.36
N GLY A 442 4.75 13.75 4.12
CA GLY A 442 4.60 12.31 4.10
C GLY A 442 4.30 11.75 5.49
N ALA A 443 4.89 10.61 5.80
CA ALA A 443 4.65 9.92 7.05
C ALA A 443 5.91 9.16 7.47
N ASP A 444 6.06 8.96 8.76
CA ASP A 444 7.16 8.21 9.34
C ASP A 444 6.85 6.71 9.26
N GLU A 445 7.81 5.94 8.73
CA GLU A 445 7.66 4.52 8.44
C GLU A 445 8.17 3.70 9.63
N ASP A 446 7.38 3.66 10.70
CA ASP A 446 7.70 2.87 11.90
C ASP A 446 6.46 2.09 12.39
N ILE A 447 6.49 0.76 12.28
CA ILE A 447 5.43 -0.11 12.77
C ILE A 447 5.46 -0.26 14.29
N GLY A 448 6.64 -0.09 14.90
CA GLY A 448 6.82 -0.17 16.34
C GLY A 448 6.23 1.03 17.07
N ALA A 449 6.01 2.14 16.35
CA ALA A 449 5.36 3.34 16.86
C ALA A 449 3.82 3.27 16.86
N GLU A 450 3.22 2.25 16.25
CA GLU A 450 1.75 2.10 16.15
C GLU A 450 1.14 1.79 17.52
N PRO A 451 0.34 2.70 18.12
CA PRO A 451 -0.08 2.56 19.52
C PRO A 451 -0.91 1.30 19.81
N PHE A 452 -1.77 0.90 18.88
CA PHE A 452 -2.63 -0.29 19.04
C PHE A 452 -1.86 -1.61 18.98
N LEU A 453 -0.57 -1.59 18.62
CA LEU A 453 0.32 -2.76 18.62
C LEU A 453 1.17 -2.83 19.88
N ALA A 454 1.11 -1.86 20.78
CA ALA A 454 1.97 -1.80 21.97
C ALA A 454 1.87 -3.06 22.84
N SER A 455 0.66 -3.54 23.12
CA SER A 455 0.46 -4.77 23.91
C SER A 455 0.95 -6.02 23.19
N LEU A 456 0.79 -6.08 21.86
CA LEU A 456 1.28 -7.18 21.04
C LEU A 456 2.82 -7.24 21.06
N LEU A 457 3.48 -6.10 20.90
CA LEU A 457 4.94 -5.95 20.90
C LEU A 457 5.55 -6.19 22.29
N ALA A 458 4.84 -5.84 23.36
CA ALA A 458 5.31 -6.04 24.73
C ALA A 458 5.15 -7.48 25.24
N SER A 459 4.43 -8.34 24.51
CA SER A 459 4.14 -9.71 24.95
C SER A 459 5.39 -10.60 24.92
N PRO A 460 5.81 -11.19 26.06
CA PRO A 460 6.95 -12.09 26.10
C PRO A 460 6.71 -13.43 25.39
N ALA A 461 5.47 -13.76 25.04
CA ALA A 461 5.10 -14.96 24.28
C ALA A 461 5.35 -14.82 22.77
N LEU A 462 5.76 -13.64 22.30
CA LEU A 462 5.98 -13.34 20.88
C LEU A 462 7.38 -12.76 20.68
N ASP A 463 8.02 -13.17 19.59
CA ASP A 463 9.22 -12.53 19.05
C ASP A 463 8.86 -11.86 17.73
N LEU A 464 8.70 -10.54 17.77
CA LEU A 464 8.27 -9.70 16.65
C LEU A 464 9.40 -8.74 16.25
N PRO A 465 10.44 -9.24 15.55
CA PRO A 465 11.61 -8.44 15.20
C PRO A 465 11.27 -7.24 14.31
N ILE A 466 11.89 -6.10 14.60
CA ILE A 466 11.78 -4.84 13.85
C ILE A 466 13.19 -4.36 13.49
N GLU A 467 13.39 -4.04 12.22
CA GLU A 467 14.59 -3.39 11.70
C GLU A 467 14.24 -1.96 11.27
N ARG A 468 14.74 -0.96 12.01
CA ARG A 468 14.55 0.48 11.70
C ARG A 468 13.09 0.86 11.34
N GLY A 469 12.14 0.37 12.13
CA GLY A 469 10.71 0.62 11.95
C GLY A 469 9.97 -0.33 11.00
N PHE A 470 10.68 -1.26 10.34
CA PHE A 470 10.07 -2.27 9.47
C PHE A 470 10.07 -3.65 10.13
N PRO A 471 8.96 -4.38 10.10
CA PRO A 471 8.91 -5.74 10.64
C PRO A 471 9.75 -6.69 9.78
N VAL A 472 10.49 -7.59 10.42
CA VAL A 472 11.19 -8.68 9.74
C VAL A 472 10.20 -9.85 9.59
N LEU A 473 9.88 -10.18 8.34
CA LEU A 473 8.79 -11.10 8.00
C LEU A 473 9.31 -12.38 7.36
N SER A 474 8.53 -13.46 7.45
CA SER A 474 8.74 -14.67 6.65
C SER A 474 8.43 -14.41 5.16
N PRO A 475 8.80 -15.33 4.25
CA PRO A 475 8.39 -15.25 2.84
C PRO A 475 6.86 -15.12 2.64
N GLU A 476 6.06 -15.74 3.50
CA GLU A 476 4.58 -15.64 3.52
C GLU A 476 4.06 -14.32 4.13
N LEU A 477 4.97 -13.42 4.51
CA LEU A 477 4.73 -12.15 5.19
C LEU A 477 4.19 -12.29 6.62
N GLN A 478 4.52 -13.40 7.29
CA GLN A 478 4.19 -13.60 8.69
C GLN A 478 5.25 -12.93 9.58
N TRP A 479 4.81 -12.24 10.64
CA TRP A 479 5.66 -11.53 11.58
C TRP A 479 5.90 -12.39 12.81
N GLY A 480 7.17 -12.74 13.05
CA GLY A 480 7.52 -13.74 14.05
C GLY A 480 7.15 -15.16 13.60
N ARG A 481 7.68 -16.14 14.33
CA ARG A 481 7.49 -17.56 14.01
C ARG A 481 6.15 -18.07 14.57
N ASP A 482 5.37 -18.76 13.74
CA ASP A 482 4.13 -19.45 14.12
C ASP A 482 3.05 -18.58 14.80
N THR A 483 3.12 -17.26 14.64
CA THR A 483 2.20 -16.27 15.20
C THR A 483 0.85 -16.14 14.48
N ASN A 484 0.76 -16.40 13.17
CA ASN A 484 -0.39 -15.98 12.33
C ASN A 484 -0.68 -14.46 12.35
N VAL A 485 0.32 -13.63 12.65
CA VAL A 485 0.27 -12.18 12.42
C VAL A 485 0.92 -11.91 11.07
N PHE A 486 0.19 -11.34 10.12
CA PHE A 486 0.68 -11.06 8.77
C PHE A 486 0.73 -9.56 8.52
N VAL A 487 1.79 -9.07 7.87
CA VAL A 487 1.93 -7.64 7.54
C VAL A 487 1.95 -7.46 6.04
N CYS A 488 1.14 -6.53 5.53
CA CYS A 488 0.95 -6.30 4.10
C CYS A 488 1.24 -4.85 3.70
N GLY A 489 1.49 -4.61 2.40
CA GLY A 489 1.74 -3.27 1.87
C GLY A 489 3.12 -2.72 2.24
N GLY A 490 3.20 -1.42 2.51
CA GLY A 490 4.45 -0.68 2.71
C GLY A 490 5.38 -1.29 3.76
N TYR A 491 4.84 -1.64 4.94
CA TYR A 491 5.62 -2.25 6.02
C TYR A 491 6.23 -3.61 5.64
N ALA A 492 5.73 -4.30 4.62
CA ALA A 492 6.34 -5.53 4.12
C ALA A 492 7.53 -5.30 3.17
N ALA A 493 8.12 -4.10 3.16
CA ALA A 493 9.18 -3.71 2.22
C ALA A 493 10.41 -4.62 2.26
N LEU A 494 10.84 -5.09 3.44
CA LEU A 494 12.02 -5.95 3.58
C LEU A 494 11.89 -7.28 2.82
N GLU A 495 10.65 -7.74 2.60
CA GLU A 495 10.35 -8.99 1.89
C GLU A 495 9.81 -8.76 0.47
N LEU A 496 9.08 -7.67 0.25
CA LEU A 496 8.47 -7.33 -1.04
C LEU A 496 9.32 -6.40 -1.90
N GLY A 497 10.34 -5.78 -1.34
CA GLY A 497 11.18 -4.79 -2.02
C GLY A 497 10.50 -3.42 -2.19
N PRO A 498 11.12 -2.52 -2.97
CA PRO A 498 10.82 -1.09 -2.98
C PRO A 498 9.46 -0.70 -3.58
N TRP A 499 8.72 -1.63 -4.17
CA TRP A 499 7.36 -1.38 -4.70
C TRP A 499 6.25 -1.70 -3.70
N SER A 500 6.59 -2.18 -2.49
CA SER A 500 5.62 -2.58 -1.46
C SER A 500 4.61 -1.47 -1.12
N HIS A 501 5.03 -0.21 -1.25
CA HIS A 501 4.23 1.00 -1.00
C HIS A 501 3.10 1.28 -1.99
N ASN A 502 3.00 0.54 -3.11
CA ASN A 502 1.99 0.80 -4.15
C ASN A 502 1.11 -0.42 -4.45
N LEU A 503 0.21 -0.30 -5.43
CA LEU A 503 -0.74 -1.34 -5.81
C LEU A 503 -0.07 -2.65 -6.32
N SER A 504 1.16 -2.59 -6.82
CA SER A 504 1.96 -3.81 -7.10
C SER A 504 2.33 -4.53 -5.80
N GLY A 505 2.67 -3.76 -4.77
CA GLY A 505 2.89 -4.23 -3.40
C GLY A 505 1.64 -4.90 -2.84
N SER A 506 0.48 -4.25 -2.94
CA SER A 506 -0.82 -4.82 -2.55
C SER A 506 -1.09 -6.18 -3.19
N ARG A 507 -0.89 -6.29 -4.52
CA ARG A 507 -1.07 -7.56 -5.23
C ARG A 507 -0.04 -8.60 -4.80
N SER A 508 1.21 -8.20 -4.59
CA SER A 508 2.28 -9.09 -4.11
C SER A 508 1.99 -9.62 -2.70
N SER A 509 1.55 -8.76 -1.78
CA SER A 509 1.12 -9.15 -0.43
C SER A 509 0.04 -10.21 -0.50
N SER A 510 -1.03 -9.95 -1.25
CA SER A 510 -2.15 -10.90 -1.38
C SER A 510 -1.70 -12.27 -1.87
N LYS A 511 -0.74 -12.34 -2.80
CA LYS A 511 -0.18 -13.60 -3.30
C LYS A 511 0.56 -14.40 -2.24
N ARG A 512 1.28 -13.71 -1.34
CA ARG A 512 2.11 -14.35 -0.31
C ARG A 512 1.31 -14.81 0.91
N VAL A 513 0.35 -14.01 1.37
CA VAL A 513 -0.43 -14.33 2.58
C VAL A 513 -1.59 -15.30 2.33
N ALA A 514 -2.21 -15.27 1.15
CA ALA A 514 -3.44 -16.02 0.89
C ALA A 514 -3.31 -17.54 1.09
N PRO A 515 -2.21 -18.23 0.71
CA PRO A 515 -2.07 -19.66 0.95
C PRO A 515 -2.14 -20.03 2.45
N ALA A 516 -1.50 -19.23 3.32
CA ALA A 516 -1.52 -19.47 4.76
C ALA A 516 -2.91 -19.22 5.36
N LEU A 517 -3.52 -18.08 5.00
CA LEU A 517 -4.85 -17.71 5.49
C LEU A 517 -5.94 -18.69 5.04
N ARG A 518 -5.85 -19.21 3.81
CA ARG A 518 -6.76 -20.27 3.36
C ARG A 518 -6.63 -21.52 4.22
N ARG A 519 -5.41 -22.01 4.46
CA ARG A 519 -5.21 -23.20 5.31
C ARG A 519 -5.88 -23.04 6.67
N LEU A 520 -5.75 -21.86 7.30
CA LEU A 520 -6.41 -21.53 8.57
C LEU A 520 -7.94 -21.49 8.47
N LEU A 521 -8.48 -20.96 7.38
CA LEU A 521 -9.93 -20.97 7.15
C LEU A 521 -10.46 -22.38 6.92
N HIS A 522 -9.75 -23.20 6.14
CA HIS A 522 -10.12 -24.59 5.91
C HIS A 522 -10.12 -25.41 7.20
N THR A 523 -9.12 -25.25 8.07
CA THR A 523 -9.10 -25.94 9.38
C THR A 523 -10.19 -25.44 10.32
N THR A 524 -10.63 -24.19 10.18
CA THR A 524 -11.74 -23.63 10.98
C THR A 524 -13.11 -24.14 10.52
N ILE A 525 -13.27 -24.35 9.20
CA ILE A 525 -14.56 -24.75 8.59
C ILE A 525 -14.73 -26.28 8.53
N ALA A 526 -13.62 -27.03 8.44
CA ALA A 526 -13.69 -28.49 8.42
C ALA A 526 -14.31 -29.03 9.73
N PRO A 527 -15.25 -29.99 9.66
CA PRO A 527 -15.73 -30.65 10.87
C PRO A 527 -14.55 -31.35 11.56
N PRO A 528 -14.53 -31.41 12.90
CA PRO A 528 -13.50 -32.19 13.60
C PRO A 528 -13.54 -33.61 13.05
N VAL A 529 -12.42 -34.08 12.51
CA VAL A 529 -12.26 -35.47 12.13
C VAL A 529 -12.46 -36.26 13.42
N ALA A 530 -13.55 -37.01 13.52
CA ALA A 530 -13.71 -37.97 14.60
C ALA A 530 -12.49 -38.88 14.53
N ASP A 531 -11.74 -38.97 15.63
CA ASP A 531 -10.66 -39.94 15.78
C ASP A 531 -11.19 -41.29 15.29
N ALA A 532 -10.63 -41.77 14.18
CA ALA A 532 -10.92 -43.10 13.71
C ALA A 532 -10.35 -44.04 14.76
N ASP A 533 -11.26 -44.58 15.55
CA ASP A 533 -11.05 -45.63 16.52
C ASP A 533 -10.07 -46.67 15.97
N GLY A 534 -9.16 -47.11 16.85
CA GLY A 534 -8.09 -48.05 16.53
C GLY A 534 -8.59 -49.32 15.86
N GLY A 535 -8.47 -49.37 14.55
CA GLY A 535 -8.60 -50.58 13.75
C GLY A 535 -7.23 -51.17 13.48
N ALA A 536 -6.83 -52.14 14.29
CA ALA A 536 -5.65 -52.96 14.05
C ALA A 536 -5.73 -53.61 12.67
N TYR A 537 -4.76 -53.30 11.80
CA TYR A 537 -4.48 -54.12 10.62
C TYR A 537 -3.27 -54.99 10.95
N SER A 538 -3.53 -56.29 11.06
CA SER A 538 -2.56 -57.36 11.19
C SER A 538 -1.80 -57.56 9.88
N ASP A 539 -0.48 -57.58 9.98
CA ASP A 539 0.43 -58.16 8.99
C ASP A 539 0.18 -59.68 8.87
N GLU A 540 0.05 -60.19 7.64
CA GLU A 540 0.40 -61.57 7.28
C GLU A 540 0.63 -61.71 5.76
N ASP A 541 1.92 -61.86 5.43
CA ASP A 541 2.61 -62.54 4.31
C ASP A 541 1.86 -63.04 3.05
N SER A 542 2.45 -62.79 1.87
CA SER A 542 3.19 -63.83 1.13
C SER A 542 3.71 -63.38 -0.25
N ASP A 543 4.97 -63.71 -0.50
CA ASP A 543 5.71 -63.64 -1.76
C ASP A 543 5.07 -64.45 -2.91
N SER A 544 5.13 -63.93 -4.15
CA SER A 544 5.61 -64.70 -5.30
C SER A 544 5.99 -63.81 -6.48
N SER A 545 7.06 -64.20 -7.15
CA SER A 545 7.78 -63.51 -8.22
C SER A 545 7.15 -63.71 -9.61
N SER A 546 7.19 -62.70 -10.46
CA SER A 546 7.49 -62.86 -11.89
C SER A 546 7.83 -61.52 -12.56
N SER A 547 8.81 -61.58 -13.45
CA SER A 547 9.44 -60.52 -14.23
C SER A 547 8.63 -60.11 -15.48
N SER A 548 8.54 -58.81 -15.79
CA SER A 548 8.87 -58.25 -17.12
C SER A 548 8.65 -56.73 -17.24
N SER A 549 9.73 -56.03 -17.61
CA SER A 549 9.87 -54.88 -18.53
C SER A 549 9.04 -53.59 -18.41
N SER A 550 9.81 -52.48 -18.35
CA SER A 550 9.67 -51.18 -19.03
C SER A 550 8.50 -50.26 -18.68
N ASP A 551 8.75 -49.27 -17.80
CA ASP A 551 9.00 -47.87 -18.22
C ASP A 551 9.05 -46.96 -16.99
N ALA A 552 10.25 -46.43 -16.68
CA ALA A 552 10.47 -45.51 -15.58
C ALA A 552 10.28 -44.06 -16.05
N PHE A 553 9.13 -43.47 -15.71
CA PHE A 553 8.94 -42.02 -15.72
C PHE A 553 9.44 -41.45 -14.38
N VAL A 554 10.73 -41.10 -14.34
CA VAL A 554 11.31 -40.35 -13.21
C VAL A 554 10.91 -38.88 -13.36
N ALA A 555 10.08 -38.40 -12.44
CA ALA A 555 9.78 -36.98 -12.26
C ALA A 555 11.05 -36.25 -11.80
N SER A 556 11.61 -35.41 -12.68
CA SER A 556 12.76 -34.57 -12.38
C SER A 556 12.34 -33.37 -11.53
N ASN A 557 12.95 -33.31 -10.34
CA ASN A 557 13.00 -32.18 -9.43
C ASN A 557 13.73 -30.98 -10.09
N PRO A 558 13.10 -29.80 -10.25
CA PRO A 558 13.73 -28.64 -10.90
C PRO A 558 14.56 -27.75 -9.96
N TYR A 559 14.88 -28.16 -8.73
CA TYR A 559 15.79 -27.43 -7.85
C TYR A 559 17.10 -28.19 -7.65
N ALA A 560 17.96 -28.20 -8.66
CA ALA A 560 19.36 -28.59 -8.49
C ALA A 560 20.25 -27.92 -9.56
N LEU A 561 21.29 -27.25 -9.06
CA LEU A 561 22.50 -26.79 -9.74
C LEU A 561 22.40 -25.51 -10.57
N LEU A 562 23.14 -24.49 -10.13
CA LEU A 562 24.33 -24.01 -10.84
C LEU A 562 25.19 -23.16 -9.88
N ASP A 563 26.14 -23.86 -9.24
CA ASP A 563 27.46 -23.33 -8.93
C ASP A 563 28.37 -23.56 -10.16
N LEU A 564 29.37 -22.69 -10.29
CA LEU A 564 30.58 -22.72 -11.13
C LEU A 564 30.60 -21.81 -12.38
N GLU A 565 31.60 -20.91 -12.28
CA GLU A 565 32.22 -19.94 -13.21
C GLU A 565 31.58 -18.55 -13.37
#